data_AF-A0A0L8BS46-F1
#
_entry.id   AF-A0A0L8BS46-F1
#
_cell.length_a   1.000
_cell.length_b   1.000
_cell.length_c   1.000
_cell.angle_alpha   90.00
_cell.angle_beta   90.00
_cell.angle_gamma   90.00
#
_symmetry.space_group_name_H-M   'P 1'
#
loop_
_entity.id
_entity.type
_entity.pdbx_description
1 polymer ?
#
loop_
_entity_poly.entity_id
_entity_poly.type
_entity_poly.pdbx_seq_one_letter_code
_entity_poly.pdbx_strand_id
1 'polypeptide(L)' 'MRISDIAIPPKDLDLLQTVLDAWCTQHRIPRKDATVQAAILINEYKRGTRSQIKLIDALVNSTTH' A
#
# COMPACT_ATOMS: atom_id res chain seq x y z
N MET A 1 -4.62 2.34 22.54
CA MET A 1 -4.42 3.22 21.37
C MET A 1 -5.60 2.98 20.44
N ARG A 2 -6.56 3.90 20.35
CA ARG A 2 -7.72 3.76 19.46
C ARG A 2 -7.18 3.81 18.04
N ILE A 3 -7.26 2.70 17.31
CA ILE A 3 -7.07 2.70 15.87
C ILE A 3 -8.27 3.50 15.36
N SER A 4 -8.06 4.80 15.16
CA SER A 4 -9.03 5.64 14.47
C SER A 4 -9.31 4.93 13.15
N ASP A 5 -10.57 4.65 12.87
CA ASP A 5 -10.99 4.12 11.59
C ASP A 5 -10.79 5.23 10.56
N ILE A 6 -9.54 5.38 10.09
CA ILE A 6 -9.16 6.39 9.12
C ILE A 6 -9.77 5.91 7.82
N ALA A 7 -10.95 6.45 7.51
CA ALA A 7 -11.58 6.31 6.22
C ALA A 7 -10.58 6.82 5.17
N ILE A 8 -10.19 5.93 4.25
CA ILE A 8 -9.32 6.28 3.14
C ILE A 8 -10.19 7.09 2.17
N PRO A 9 -9.88 8.38 1.93
CA PRO A 9 -10.63 9.15 0.96
C PRO A 9 -10.42 8.55 -0.45
N PRO A 10 -11.41 8.66 -1.36
CA PRO A 10 -11.35 8.03 -2.69
C PRO A 10 -10.08 8.37 -3.46
N LYS A 11 -9.62 9.62 -3.36
CA LYS A 11 -8.37 10.09 -3.99
C LYS A 11 -7.14 9.34 -3.50
N ASP A 12 -7.07 9.04 -2.21
CA ASP A 12 -5.94 8.31 -1.64
C ASP A 12 -6.08 6.81 -1.91
N LEU A 13 -7.31 6.30 -2.06
CA LEU A 13 -7.54 4.93 -2.53
C LEU A 13 -6.98 4.73 -3.94
N ASP A 14 -7.22 5.66 -4.86
CA ASP A 14 -6.64 5.60 -6.22
C ASP A 14 -5.11 5.62 -6.20
N LEU A 15 -4.51 6.39 -5.28
CA LEU A 15 -3.07 6.40 -5.06
C LEU A 15 -2.57 5.03 -4.59
N LEU A 16 -3.21 4.43 -3.58
CA LEU A 16 -2.83 3.10 -3.06
C LEU A 16 -2.98 2.02 -4.13
N GLN A 17 -4.03 2.09 -4.95
CA GLN A 17 -4.23 1.17 -6.07
C GLN A 17 -3.14 1.33 -7.13
N THR A 18 -2.80 2.56 -7.51
CA THR A 18 -1.75 2.84 -8.50
C THR A 18 -0.39 2.33 -8.03
N VAL A 19 -0.07 2.53 -6.75
CA VAL A 19 1.18 2.03 -6.15
C VAL A 19 1.21 0.50 -6.14
N LEU A 20 0.11 -0.14 -5.74
CA LEU A 20 0.01 -1.59 -5.74
C LEU A 20 0.13 -2.17 -7.16
N ASP A 21 -0.53 -1.57 -8.14
CA ASP A 21 -0.48 -2.03 -9.54
C ASP A 21 0.91 -1.89 -10.15
N ALA A 22 1.62 -0.80 -9.85
CA ALA A 22 3.00 -0.60 -10.27
C ALA A 22 3.91 -1.69 -9.68
N TRP A 23 3.77 -1.97 -8.38
CA TRP A 23 4.52 -3.02 -7.71
C TRP A 23 4.19 -4.42 -8.28
N CYS A 24 2.91 -4.72 -8.49
CA CYS A 24 2.46 -5.98 -9.12
C CYS A 24 3.07 -6.16 -10.51
N THR A 25 3.09 -5.09 -11.31
CA THR A 25 3.67 -5.08 -12.66
C THR A 25 5.17 -5.34 -12.61
N GLN A 26 5.88 -4.69 -11.69
CA GLN A 26 7.33 -4.84 -11.52
C GLN A 26 7.72 -6.25 -11.07
N HIS A 27 6.95 -6.84 -10.16
CA HIS A 27 7.20 -8.18 -9.62
C HIS A 27 6.56 -9.30 -10.45
N ARG A 28 5.82 -8.96 -11.52
CA ARG A 28 5.02 -9.90 -12.35
C ARG A 28 4.07 -10.76 -11.51
N ILE A 29 3.53 -10.18 -10.45
CA ILE A 29 2.56 -10.83 -9.55
C ILE A 29 1.16 -10.37 -9.93
N PRO A 30 0.18 -11.28 -10.10
CA PRO A 30 -1.20 -10.90 -10.30
C PRO A 30 -1.72 -10.11 -9.09
N ARG A 31 -2.46 -9.02 -9.31
CA ARG A 31 -3.02 -8.19 -8.23
C ARG A 31 -3.82 -8.99 -7.18
N LYS A 32 -4.51 -10.05 -7.61
CA LYS A 32 -5.23 -10.99 -6.74
C LYS A 32 -4.32 -11.67 -5.69
N ASP A 33 -3.06 -11.90 -6.03
CA ASP A 33 -2.08 -12.58 -5.18
C ASP A 33 -1.31 -11.56 -4.31
N ALA A 34 -1.42 -10.26 -4.61
CA ALA A 34 -0.80 -9.16 -3.87
C ALA A 34 -1.65 -8.66 -2.67
N THR A 35 -2.49 -9.53 -2.10
CA THR A 35 -3.38 -9.17 -0.98
C THR A 35 -2.58 -8.76 0.27
N VAL A 36 -1.42 -9.37 0.50
CA VAL A 36 -0.53 -9.04 1.62
C VAL A 36 0.04 -7.62 1.47
N GLN A 37 0.47 -7.28 0.27
CA GLN A 37 1.04 -5.99 -0.10
C GLN A 37 -0.02 -4.87 -0.01
N ALA A 38 -1.25 -5.16 -0.45
CA ALA A 38 -2.38 -4.26 -0.24
C ALA A 38 -2.62 -3.98 1.25
N ALA A 39 -2.55 -5.01 2.10
CA ALA A 39 -2.70 -4.84 3.55
C ALA A 39 -1.56 -4.01 4.17
N ILE A 40 -0.32 -4.19 3.70
CA ILE A 40 0.84 -3.39 4.14
C ILE A 40 0.65 -1.92 3.76
N LEU A 41 0.28 -1.64 2.51
CA LEU A 41 -0.04 -0.28 2.03
C LEU A 41 -1.10 0.41 2.89
N ILE A 42 -2.21 -0.29 3.15
CA ILE A 42 -3.31 0.24 3.97
C ILE A 42 -2.85 0.49 5.40
N ASN A 43 -2.06 -0.41 5.99
CA ASN A 43 -1.54 -0.24 7.34
C ASN A 43 -0.58 0.94 7.45
N GLU A 44 0.32 1.12 6.49
CA GLU A 44 1.22 2.28 6.44
C GLU A 44 0.45 3.59 6.26
N TYR A 45 -0.56 3.59 5.40
CA TYR A 45 -1.45 4.73 5.25
C TYR A 45 -2.15 5.08 6.57
N LYS A 46 -2.70 4.07 7.26
CA LYS A 46 -3.35 4.25 8.57
C LYS A 46 -2.38 4.69 9.68
N ARG A 47 -1.08 4.38 9.56
CA ARG A 47 -0.02 4.90 10.45
C ARG A 47 0.29 6.38 10.22
N GLY A 48 -0.23 6.97 9.14
CA GLY A 48 -0.03 8.38 8.78
C GLY A 48 0.86 8.59 7.56
N THR A 49 1.31 7.52 6.90
CA THR A 49 2.14 7.61 5.70
C THR A 49 1.28 7.93 4.48
N ARG A 50 1.28 9.19 4.04
CA ARG A 50 0.52 9.64 2.85
C ARG A 50 1.38 9.89 1.61
N SER A 51 2.70 9.79 1.73
CA SER A 51 3.61 10.00 0.60
C SER A 51 3.69 8.76 -0.26
N GLN A 52 3.46 8.92 -1.57
CA GLN A 52 3.56 7.84 -2.55
C GLN A 52 4.93 7.14 -2.51
N ILE A 53 6.01 7.90 -2.39
CA ILE A 53 7.38 7.36 -2.32
C ILE A 53 7.54 6.48 -1.08
N LYS A 54 7.07 6.94 0.08
CA LYS A 54 7.16 6.16 1.33
C LYS A 54 6.31 4.88 1.28
N LEU A 55 5.18 4.93 0.60
CA LEU A 55 4.31 3.77 0.40
C LEU A 55 4.97 2.72 -0.53
N ILE A 56 5.68 3.17 -1.57
CA ILE A 56 6.50 2.31 -2.43
C ILE A 56 7.66 1.71 -1.63
N ASP A 57 8.39 2.52 -0.86
CA ASP A 57 9.50 2.05 -0.02
C ASP A 57 9.04 0.99 0.99
N ALA A 58 7.87 1.18 1.60
CA ALA A 58 7.30 0.20 2.51
C ALA A 58 7.01 -1.14 1.84
N LEU A 59 6.46 -1.12 0.62
CA LEU A 59 6.24 -2.34 -0.17
C LEU A 59 7.55 -3.03 -0.51
N VAL A 60 8.53 -2.29 -1.04
CA VAL A 60 9.84 -2.85 -1.41
C VAL A 60 10.50 -3.49 -0.19
N ASN A 61 10.60 -2.76 0.93
CA ASN A 61 11.20 -3.26 2.16
C ASN A 61 10.47 -4.48 2.74
N SER A 62 9.15 -4.59 2.56
CA SER A 62 8.38 -5.74 3.02
C SER A 62 8.61 -7.02 2.21
N THR A 63 9.21 -6.92 1.02
CA THR A 63 9.50 -8.07 0.14
C THR A 63 10.93 -8.61 0.30
N THR A 64 11.79 -7.87 1.00
CA THR A 64 13.23 -8.16 1.12
C THR A 64 13.58 -8.95 2.40
N HIS A 65 12.60 -9.57 3.06
CA HIS A 65 12.76 -10.27 4.33
C HIS A 65 12.15 -11.67 4.28
#